data_AF-A0AA39H8Z7-F1
#
_entry.id   AF-A0AA39H8Z7-F1
#
_cell.length_a   1.000
_cell.length_b   1.000
_cell.length_c   1.000
_cell.angle_alpha   90.00
_cell.angle_beta   90.00
_cell.angle_gamma   90.00
#
_symmetry.space_group_name_H-M   'P 1'
#
loop_
_entity.id
_entity.type
_entity.pdbx_description
1 polymer ?
#
loop_
_entity_poly.entity_id
_entity_poly.type
_entity_poly.pdbx_seq_one_letter_code
_entity_poly.pdbx_strand_id
1 'polypeptide(L)'
;MTGLQLNTDFRHDLRQSFDNSEETMFLHMPYFVKRAMNGVMIADECIVKGALSENTMRTAISVSRLILVLLTTLLIIAGIVISLVAIGTPAWQVVNITEFHTEHQHGLWLDCTIGRKHVQGSSDSSLHCTYKFENPTGENDPYNIQGIEEQHKFFKWHKAVLGFFVISVLTALISLCFTLCSPCVRICAVVANVLSLITVSLTVVAMVVYFINSHKVEVRFVHGITRTYEQSRGYSFWLGITAALAHLVAFIFGVISTILIFLHDRQQHRSPKMWYKHNTSV
;
A
#
# COMPACT_ATOMS: atom_id res chain seq x y z
N MET A 1 -0.73 44.79 11.64
CA MET A 1 -0.94 46.25 11.68
C MET A 1 -0.60 46.77 10.29
N THR A 2 -1.60 46.88 9.40
CA THR A 2 -2.24 48.17 9.02
C THR A 2 -1.18 49.16 8.53
N GLY A 3 -0.99 49.48 7.25
CA GLY A 3 -1.97 49.71 6.19
C GLY A 3 -2.36 51.19 6.17
N LEU A 4 -1.94 51.92 5.13
CA LEU A 4 -2.66 52.97 4.35
C LEU A 4 -1.64 53.76 3.50
N GLN A 5 -1.75 53.69 2.17
CA GLN A 5 -2.44 54.65 1.28
C GLN A 5 -1.63 55.92 0.97
N LEU A 6 -1.26 56.04 -0.31
CA LEU A 6 -1.40 57.16 -1.25
C LEU A 6 -0.37 56.86 -2.36
N ASN A 7 -0.64 56.93 -3.65
CA ASN A 7 -1.31 58.03 -4.32
C ASN A 7 -1.79 57.56 -5.71
N THR A 8 -3.08 57.68 -5.98
CA THR A 8 -3.78 57.29 -7.21
C THR A 8 -3.83 58.40 -8.26
N ASP A 9 -2.99 59.43 -8.14
CA ASP A 9 -3.20 60.71 -8.83
C ASP A 9 -2.28 60.96 -10.04
N PHE A 10 -1.43 60.01 -10.43
CA PHE A 10 -0.52 60.19 -11.59
C PHE A 10 -0.95 59.40 -12.85
N ARG A 11 -2.00 58.58 -12.75
CA ARG A 11 -2.47 57.74 -13.88
C ARG A 11 -3.56 58.40 -14.72
N HIS A 12 -4.11 59.53 -14.28
CA HIS A 12 -5.16 60.25 -15.01
C HIS A 12 -4.62 61.25 -16.05
N ASP A 13 -3.46 61.87 -15.81
CA ASP A 13 -2.91 62.88 -16.75
C ASP A 13 -2.21 62.29 -17.98
N LEU A 14 -1.64 61.08 -17.89
CA LEU A 14 -1.06 60.40 -19.05
C LEU A 14 -2.10 59.78 -19.99
N ARG A 15 -3.36 59.65 -19.54
CA ARG A 15 -4.45 59.12 -20.37
C ARG A 15 -5.15 60.19 -21.20
N GLN A 16 -5.05 61.47 -20.82
CA GLN A 16 -5.70 62.56 -21.56
C GLN A 16 -4.84 63.18 -22.66
N SER A 17 -3.51 62.97 -22.65
CA SER A 17 -2.63 63.48 -23.71
C SER A 17 -2.51 62.53 -24.93
N PHE A 18 -2.89 61.25 -24.78
CA PHE A 18 -2.90 60.28 -25.87
C PHE A 18 -4.27 60.10 -26.55
N ASP A 19 -5.33 60.75 -26.07
CA ASP A 19 -6.69 60.55 -26.59
C ASP A 19 -7.07 61.54 -27.71
N ASN A 20 -6.30 62.63 -27.90
CA ASN A 20 -6.63 63.67 -28.89
C ASN A 20 -5.76 63.65 -30.16
N SER A 21 -4.88 62.67 -30.35
CA SER A 21 -4.12 62.49 -31.61
C SER A 21 -4.30 61.13 -32.29
N GLU A 22 -4.99 60.16 -31.66
CA GLU A 22 -5.25 58.85 -32.28
C GLU A 22 -6.51 58.80 -33.16
N GLU A 23 -7.50 59.69 -32.97
CA GLU A 23 -8.74 59.61 -33.77
C GLU A 23 -8.60 60.03 -35.23
N THR A 24 -7.53 60.74 -35.62
CA THR A 24 -7.32 61.12 -37.04
C THR A 24 -6.29 60.25 -37.77
N MET A 25 -5.60 59.32 -37.08
CA MET A 25 -4.64 58.40 -37.70
C MET A 25 -5.09 56.93 -37.68
N PHE A 26 -6.29 56.61 -37.20
CA PHE A 26 -6.84 55.24 -37.28
C PHE A 26 -7.77 54.98 -38.47
N LEU A 27 -8.12 56.02 -39.24
CA LEU A 27 -9.01 55.93 -40.40
C LEU A 27 -8.29 55.63 -41.73
N HIS A 28 -6.95 55.69 -41.75
CA HIS A 28 -6.12 55.38 -42.93
C HIS A 28 -5.14 54.21 -42.72
N MET A 29 -5.38 53.36 -41.71
CA MET A 29 -4.66 52.09 -41.59
C MET A 29 -5.29 51.05 -42.54
N PRO A 30 -4.52 50.44 -43.46
CA PRO A 30 -5.04 49.39 -44.32
C PRO A 30 -5.58 48.23 -43.47
N TYR A 31 -6.74 47.68 -43.86
CA TYR A 31 -7.44 46.56 -43.22
C TYR A 31 -6.53 45.39 -42.79
N PHE A 32 -5.37 45.24 -43.44
CA PHE A 32 -4.35 44.25 -43.16
C PHE A 32 -3.70 44.39 -41.76
N VAL A 33 -3.46 45.63 -41.28
CA VAL A 33 -2.75 45.86 -40.00
C VAL A 33 -3.67 45.62 -38.80
N LYS A 34 -4.95 46.01 -38.90
CA LYS A 34 -5.97 45.72 -37.87
C LYS A 34 -6.21 44.20 -37.71
N ARG A 35 -6.14 43.44 -38.81
CA ARG A 35 -6.26 41.98 -38.80
C ARG A 35 -5.02 41.30 -38.20
N ALA A 36 -3.83 41.85 -38.43
CA ALA A 36 -2.58 41.35 -37.86
C ALA A 36 -2.51 41.55 -36.34
N MET A 37 -2.88 42.73 -35.82
CA MET A 37 -2.87 43.00 -34.37
C MET A 37 -3.91 42.15 -33.60
N ASN A 38 -5.10 41.93 -34.17
CA ASN A 38 -6.08 40.99 -33.59
C ASN A 38 -5.59 39.54 -33.64
N GLY A 39 -4.87 39.13 -34.70
CA GLY A 39 -4.27 37.79 -34.78
C GLY A 39 -3.16 37.55 -33.74
N VAL A 40 -2.36 38.58 -33.45
CA VAL A 40 -1.29 38.52 -32.43
C VAL A 40 -1.88 38.42 -31.01
N MET A 41 -2.90 39.22 -30.67
CA MET A 41 -3.56 39.10 -29.36
C MET A 41 -4.25 37.75 -29.14
N ILE A 42 -4.90 37.18 -30.18
CA ILE A 42 -5.54 35.86 -30.08
C ILE A 42 -4.49 34.75 -29.94
N ALA A 43 -3.35 34.88 -30.64
CA ALA A 43 -2.24 33.94 -30.49
C ALA A 43 -1.66 34.00 -29.07
N ASP A 44 -1.45 35.19 -28.49
CA ASP A 44 -0.95 35.36 -27.13
C ASP A 44 -1.93 34.83 -26.08
N GLU A 45 -3.24 35.06 -26.20
CA GLU A 45 -4.24 34.47 -25.29
C GLU A 45 -4.27 32.93 -25.37
N CYS A 46 -4.16 32.35 -26.58
CA CYS A 46 -4.11 30.90 -26.75
C CYS A 46 -2.83 30.30 -26.18
N ILE A 47 -1.69 30.98 -26.34
CA ILE A 47 -0.40 30.59 -25.78
C ILE A 47 -0.44 30.65 -24.25
N VAL A 48 -1.00 31.71 -23.66
CA VAL A 48 -1.12 31.86 -22.20
C VAL A 48 -2.08 30.84 -21.61
N LYS A 49 -3.23 30.57 -22.25
CA LYS A 49 -4.17 29.51 -21.81
C LYS A 49 -3.55 28.11 -21.94
N GLY A 50 -2.78 27.87 -23.01
CA GLY A 50 -2.00 26.64 -23.19
C GLY A 50 -0.94 26.45 -22.10
N ALA A 51 -0.17 27.50 -21.79
CA ALA A 51 0.88 27.46 -20.78
C ALA A 51 0.31 27.33 -19.34
N LEU A 52 -0.82 27.98 -19.04
CA LEU A 52 -1.51 27.83 -17.76
C LEU A 52 -2.03 26.39 -17.58
N SER A 53 -2.68 25.84 -18.61
CA SER A 53 -3.13 24.44 -18.61
C SER A 53 -1.98 23.45 -18.46
N GLU A 54 -0.83 23.70 -19.07
CA GLU A 54 0.35 22.83 -18.98
C GLU A 54 0.99 22.87 -17.57
N ASN A 55 1.07 24.05 -16.96
CA ASN A 55 1.58 24.21 -15.59
C ASN A 55 0.66 23.59 -14.54
N THR A 56 -0.66 23.73 -14.69
CA THR A 56 -1.65 23.04 -13.84
C THR A 56 -1.57 21.52 -14.00
N MET A 57 -1.35 21.01 -15.22
CA MET A 57 -1.19 19.58 -15.47
C MET A 57 0.10 19.01 -14.85
N ARG A 58 1.23 19.71 -14.98
CA ARG A 58 2.52 19.30 -14.37
C ARG A 58 2.44 19.24 -12.85
N THR A 59 1.81 20.25 -12.24
CA THR A 59 1.63 20.31 -10.78
C THR A 59 0.69 19.22 -10.29
N ALA A 60 -0.42 18.96 -10.99
CA ALA A 60 -1.34 17.87 -10.68
C ALA A 60 -0.64 16.50 -10.70
N ILE A 61 0.12 16.19 -11.76
CA ILE A 61 0.86 14.91 -11.88
C ILE A 61 1.91 14.76 -10.77
N SER A 62 2.63 15.83 -10.43
CA SER A 62 3.63 15.83 -9.35
C SER A 62 2.99 15.52 -7.99
N VAL A 63 1.86 16.16 -7.68
CA VAL A 63 1.11 15.94 -6.42
C VAL A 63 0.50 14.54 -6.39
N SER A 64 -0.18 14.10 -7.46
CA SER A 64 -0.77 12.76 -7.54
C SER A 64 0.26 11.65 -7.34
N ARG A 65 1.46 11.80 -7.92
CA ARG A 65 2.57 10.87 -7.71
C ARG A 65 2.96 10.77 -6.23
N LEU A 66 3.15 11.89 -5.55
CA LEU A 66 3.55 11.90 -4.13
C LEU A 66 2.47 11.26 -3.24
N ILE A 67 1.20 11.57 -3.49
CA ILE A 67 0.06 10.97 -2.77
C ILE A 67 0.04 9.46 -2.96
N LEU A 68 0.20 8.98 -4.20
CA LEU A 68 0.16 7.54 -4.49
C LEU A 68 1.37 6.79 -3.92
N VAL A 69 2.56 7.39 -3.93
CA VAL A 69 3.75 6.80 -3.26
C VAL A 69 3.53 6.72 -1.75
N LEU A 70 2.99 7.77 -1.12
CA LEU A 70 2.67 7.76 0.31
C LEU A 70 1.63 6.68 0.64
N LEU A 71 0.54 6.62 -0.12
CA LEU A 71 -0.51 5.61 0.06
C LEU A 71 0.02 4.19 -0.12
N THR A 72 0.83 3.96 -1.16
CA THR A 72 1.51 2.67 -1.39
C THR A 72 2.38 2.30 -0.20
N THR A 73 3.17 3.24 0.31
CA THR A 73 4.06 3.04 1.47
C THR A 73 3.26 2.65 2.72
N LEU A 74 2.17 3.36 3.02
CA LEU A 74 1.31 3.05 4.16
C LEU A 74 0.66 1.66 4.04
N LEU A 75 0.20 1.29 2.84
CA LEU A 75 -0.38 -0.03 2.60
C LEU A 75 0.65 -1.16 2.73
N ILE A 76 1.89 -0.95 2.27
CA ILE A 76 2.99 -1.93 2.47
C ILE A 76 3.26 -2.12 3.97
N ILE A 77 3.36 -1.03 4.74
CA ILE A 77 3.58 -1.10 6.19
C ILE A 77 2.42 -1.83 6.87
N ALA A 78 1.18 -1.49 6.53
CA ALA A 78 0.00 -2.15 7.06
C ALA A 78 0.00 -3.66 6.73
N GLY A 79 0.31 -4.03 5.48
CA GLY A 79 0.42 -5.43 5.05
C GLY A 79 1.48 -6.21 5.84
N ILE A 80 2.65 -5.60 6.07
CA ILE A 80 3.72 -6.19 6.89
C ILE A 80 3.25 -6.41 8.34
N VAL A 81 2.67 -5.39 8.97
CA VAL A 81 2.19 -5.47 10.36
C VAL A 81 1.12 -6.55 10.50
N ILE A 82 0.11 -6.55 9.61
CA ILE A 82 -0.96 -7.54 9.66
C ILE A 82 -0.40 -8.95 9.42
N SER A 83 0.58 -9.12 8.51
CA SER A 83 1.27 -10.41 8.29
C SER A 83 1.98 -10.89 9.56
N LEU A 84 2.71 -10.01 10.24
CA LEU A 84 3.41 -10.35 11.48
C LEU A 84 2.43 -10.73 12.60
N VAL A 85 1.32 -10.01 12.74
CA VAL A 85 0.26 -10.35 13.71
C VAL A 85 -0.38 -11.69 13.35
N ALA A 86 -0.65 -11.94 12.07
CA ALA A 86 -1.19 -13.22 11.62
C ALA A 86 -0.23 -14.37 11.95
N ILE A 87 1.08 -14.24 11.69
CA ILE A 87 2.09 -15.26 12.02
C ILE A 87 2.20 -15.47 13.54
N GLY A 88 2.22 -14.39 14.32
CA GLY A 88 2.44 -14.43 15.76
C GLY A 88 1.26 -14.96 16.58
N THR A 89 0.04 -14.94 16.03
CA THR A 89 -1.17 -15.30 16.76
C THR A 89 -1.56 -16.77 16.54
N PRO A 90 -2.03 -17.48 17.60
CA PRO A 90 -2.31 -18.92 17.55
C PRO A 90 -3.72 -19.26 17.03
N ALA A 91 -4.52 -18.29 16.56
CA ALA A 91 -5.92 -18.52 16.22
C ALA A 91 -6.14 -18.68 14.71
N TRP A 92 -5.40 -19.58 14.08
CA TRP A 92 -5.64 -19.93 12.67
C TRP A 92 -6.76 -20.95 12.54
N GLN A 93 -6.79 -21.94 13.44
CA GLN A 93 -7.94 -22.82 13.63
C GLN A 93 -8.33 -22.82 15.11
N VAL A 94 -9.63 -22.91 15.39
CA VAL A 94 -10.16 -22.93 16.73
C VAL A 94 -11.13 -24.10 16.85
N VAL A 95 -10.95 -24.90 17.90
CA VAL A 95 -11.83 -26.01 18.23
C VAL A 95 -12.21 -25.93 19.71
N ASN A 96 -13.49 -26.13 19.99
CA ASN A 96 -14.01 -26.15 21.35
C ASN A 96 -14.36 -27.59 21.72
N ILE A 97 -13.60 -28.16 22.66
CA ILE A 97 -13.80 -29.53 23.11
C ILE A 97 -14.70 -29.49 24.34
N THR A 98 -15.98 -29.78 24.14
CA THR A 98 -16.98 -29.70 25.21
C THR A 98 -16.77 -30.74 26.32
N GLU A 99 -16.16 -31.88 26.00
CA GLU A 99 -15.82 -32.94 26.97
C GLU A 99 -14.85 -32.47 28.06
N PHE A 100 -13.89 -31.60 27.73
CA PHE A 100 -12.88 -31.11 28.66
C PHE A 100 -13.10 -29.65 29.07
N HIS A 101 -14.14 -29.00 28.53
CA HIS A 101 -14.39 -27.57 28.68
C HIS A 101 -13.16 -26.71 28.30
N THR A 102 -12.45 -27.10 27.25
CA THR A 102 -11.25 -26.42 26.76
C THR A 102 -11.43 -25.94 25.33
N GLU A 103 -10.96 -24.72 25.07
CA GLU A 103 -10.84 -24.15 23.73
C GLU A 103 -9.39 -24.26 23.26
N HIS A 104 -9.16 -24.95 22.15
CA HIS A 104 -7.83 -25.11 21.55
C HIS A 104 -7.72 -24.19 20.34
N GLN A 105 -6.67 -23.37 20.33
CA GLN A 105 -6.33 -22.46 19.26
C GLN A 105 -5.03 -22.95 18.62
N HIS A 106 -5.11 -23.35 17.35
CA HIS A 106 -3.99 -23.85 16.57
C HIS A 106 -3.42 -22.74 15.68
N GLY A 107 -2.17 -22.38 15.92
CA GLY A 107 -1.42 -21.43 15.10
C GLY A 107 -0.52 -22.12 14.09
N LEU A 108 0.25 -21.33 13.35
CA LEU A 108 1.25 -21.90 12.44
C LEU A 108 2.37 -22.62 13.20
N TRP A 109 2.75 -22.10 14.36
CA TRP A 109 3.97 -22.48 15.09
C TRP A 109 3.79 -22.51 16.62
N LEU A 110 2.70 -21.90 17.11
CA LEU A 110 2.29 -21.87 18.51
C LEU A 110 0.86 -22.42 18.60
N ASP A 111 0.63 -23.34 19.54
CA ASP A 111 -0.71 -23.80 19.90
C ASP A 111 -1.03 -23.31 21.31
N CYS A 112 -2.24 -22.82 21.55
CA CYS A 112 -2.69 -22.38 22.86
C CYS A 112 -3.98 -23.08 23.27
N THR A 113 -4.08 -23.40 24.56
CA THR A 113 -5.23 -24.07 25.16
C THR A 113 -5.78 -23.20 26.29
N ILE A 114 -7.09 -22.98 26.27
CA ILE A 114 -7.80 -22.12 27.21
C ILE A 114 -8.81 -23.00 27.96
N GLY A 115 -8.55 -23.27 29.23
CA GLY A 115 -9.49 -24.01 30.09
C GLY A 115 -10.59 -23.10 30.64
N ARG A 116 -11.86 -23.43 30.39
CA ARG A 116 -13.01 -22.74 30.99
C ARG A 116 -13.54 -23.53 32.18
N LYS A 117 -13.15 -23.15 33.41
CA LYS A 117 -13.69 -23.73 34.64
C LYS A 117 -15.14 -23.24 34.86
N HIS A 118 -16.12 -24.14 34.75
CA HIS A 118 -17.53 -23.87 35.10
C HIS A 118 -17.87 -24.22 36.56
N VAL A 119 -16.89 -24.31 37.46
CA VAL A 119 -17.15 -24.54 38.90
C VAL A 119 -16.94 -23.25 39.67
N GLN A 120 -18.02 -22.78 40.32
CA GLN A 120 -18.05 -21.61 41.19
C GLN A 120 -16.88 -21.63 42.18
N GLY A 121 -15.96 -20.65 42.08
CA GLY A 121 -15.04 -20.32 43.18
C GLY A 121 -13.54 -20.20 42.88
N SER A 122 -13.06 -20.38 41.64
CA SER A 122 -11.64 -20.17 41.33
C SER A 122 -11.46 -19.36 40.04
N SER A 123 -10.88 -18.17 40.18
CA SER A 123 -10.95 -17.04 39.25
C SER A 123 -9.99 -17.08 38.05
N ASP A 124 -9.19 -18.13 37.88
CA ASP A 124 -8.11 -18.11 36.89
C ASP A 124 -8.37 -19.09 35.74
N SER A 125 -8.67 -18.53 34.56
CA SER A 125 -8.58 -19.25 33.29
C SER A 125 -7.11 -19.62 33.04
N SER A 126 -6.78 -20.91 33.05
CA SER A 126 -5.43 -21.37 32.74
C SER A 126 -5.22 -21.32 31.22
N LEU A 127 -4.42 -20.34 30.77
CA LEU A 127 -3.90 -20.28 29.41
C LEU A 127 -2.58 -21.06 29.35
N HIS A 128 -2.53 -22.13 28.56
CA HIS A 128 -1.32 -22.91 28.35
C HIS A 128 -0.97 -22.93 26.87
N CYS A 129 0.18 -22.36 26.52
CA CYS A 129 0.67 -22.28 25.15
C CYS A 129 1.95 -23.10 24.97
N THR A 130 1.99 -23.89 23.91
CA THR A 130 3.08 -24.81 23.57
C THR A 130 3.57 -24.56 22.16
N TYR A 131 4.88 -24.61 21.95
CA TYR A 131 5.46 -24.48 20.61
C TYR A 131 5.41 -25.82 19.87
N LYS A 132 5.02 -25.81 18.59
CA LYS A 132 5.02 -27.02 17.74
C LYS A 132 6.44 -27.57 17.47
N PHE A 133 7.49 -26.81 17.77
CA PHE A 133 8.89 -27.24 17.60
C PHE A 133 9.39 -28.12 18.73
N GLU A 134 8.70 -28.11 19.88
CA GLU A 134 9.07 -28.93 21.02
C GLU A 134 8.61 -30.36 20.72
N ASN A 135 9.58 -31.28 20.58
CA ASN A 135 9.26 -32.70 20.49
C ASN A 135 8.48 -33.08 21.76
N PRO A 136 7.42 -33.90 21.67
CA PRO A 136 6.75 -34.37 22.87
C PRO A 136 7.81 -35.08 23.72
N THR A 137 8.12 -34.51 24.88
CA THR A 137 9.10 -35.01 25.84
C THR A 137 8.55 -36.24 26.56
N GLY A 138 8.09 -37.22 25.80
CA GLY A 138 7.25 -38.32 26.25
C GLY A 138 7.32 -39.56 25.37
N GLU A 139 8.40 -39.76 24.61
CA GLU A 139 8.66 -41.06 23.92
C GLU A 139 8.78 -42.24 24.91
N ASN A 140 8.80 -41.97 26.24
CA ASN A 140 8.94 -42.97 27.30
C ASN A 140 7.74 -43.08 28.25
N ASP A 141 6.61 -42.40 28.02
CA ASP A 141 5.43 -42.52 28.89
C ASP A 141 4.46 -43.62 28.38
N PRO A 142 4.39 -44.79 29.05
CA PRO A 142 3.57 -45.93 28.61
C PRO A 142 2.05 -45.69 28.73
N TYR A 143 1.62 -44.51 29.19
CA TYR A 143 0.22 -44.08 29.30
C TYR A 143 -0.19 -43.04 28.25
N ASN A 144 0.69 -42.66 27.32
CA ASN A 144 0.33 -41.73 26.26
C ASN A 144 -0.54 -42.44 25.22
N ILE A 145 -1.85 -42.38 25.43
CA ILE A 145 -2.85 -42.93 24.51
C ILE A 145 -2.62 -42.28 23.15
N GLN A 146 -2.34 -43.12 22.14
CA GLN A 146 -2.04 -42.84 20.73
C GLN A 146 -2.94 -41.82 19.99
N GLY A 147 -3.91 -41.19 20.64
CA GLY A 147 -4.80 -40.16 20.06
C GLY A 147 -4.39 -38.70 20.33
N ILE A 148 -3.52 -38.40 21.29
CA ILE A 148 -3.11 -37.01 21.61
C ILE A 148 -1.80 -36.61 20.91
N GLU A 149 -0.93 -37.57 20.57
CA GLU A 149 0.37 -37.31 19.93
C GLU A 149 0.27 -36.81 18.49
N GLU A 150 -0.82 -37.10 17.77
CA GLU A 150 -0.96 -36.66 16.37
C GLU A 150 -1.25 -35.15 16.23
N GLN A 151 -1.78 -34.51 17.29
CA GLN A 151 -2.27 -33.12 17.20
C GLN A 151 -1.18 -32.05 17.38
N HIS A 152 -0.02 -32.43 17.93
CA HIS A 152 1.14 -31.54 18.10
C HIS A 152 2.20 -31.70 17.01
N LYS A 153 1.99 -32.59 16.03
CA LYS A 153 2.98 -32.86 15.00
C LYS A 153 3.11 -31.65 14.08
N PHE A 154 4.30 -31.06 14.02
CA PHE A 154 4.58 -29.93 13.12
C PHE A 154 4.65 -30.41 11.67
N PHE A 155 3.47 -30.48 11.03
CA PHE A 155 3.35 -30.98 9.67
C PHE A 155 4.20 -30.18 8.68
N LYS A 156 4.68 -30.87 7.63
CA LYS A 156 5.50 -30.25 6.57
C LYS A 156 4.80 -29.04 5.92
N TRP A 157 3.48 -29.05 5.85
CA TRP A 157 2.73 -27.94 5.27
C TRP A 157 2.70 -26.69 6.18
N HIS A 158 2.64 -26.85 7.51
CA HIS A 158 2.74 -25.71 8.44
C HIS A 158 4.10 -25.02 8.29
N LYS A 159 5.18 -25.81 8.20
CA LYS A 159 6.54 -25.32 7.90
C LYS A 159 6.59 -24.54 6.58
N ALA A 160 5.97 -25.08 5.54
CA ALA A 160 5.94 -24.43 4.22
C ALA A 160 5.19 -23.09 4.25
N VAL A 161 3.99 -23.06 4.84
CA VAL A 161 3.17 -21.83 4.95
C VAL A 161 3.92 -20.77 5.77
N LEU A 162 4.51 -21.15 6.91
CA LEU A 162 5.32 -20.26 7.74
C LEU A 162 6.52 -19.71 6.96
N GLY A 163 7.22 -20.59 6.23
CA GLY A 163 8.34 -20.20 5.38
C GLY A 163 7.95 -19.20 4.30
N PHE A 164 6.84 -19.43 3.58
CA PHE A 164 6.35 -18.50 2.57
C PHE A 164 5.98 -17.14 3.17
N PHE A 165 5.31 -17.13 4.33
CA PHE A 165 4.99 -15.88 5.03
C PHE A 165 6.23 -15.12 5.47
N VAL A 166 7.22 -15.78 6.09
CA VAL A 166 8.48 -15.14 6.50
C VAL A 166 9.22 -14.56 5.30
N ILE A 167 9.37 -15.33 4.21
CA ILE A 167 10.03 -14.85 3.00
C ILE A 167 9.26 -13.65 2.41
N SER A 168 7.92 -13.70 2.39
CA SER A 168 7.10 -12.60 1.91
C SER A 168 7.28 -11.31 2.71
N VAL A 169 7.40 -11.39 4.04
CA VAL A 169 7.65 -10.23 4.90
C VAL A 169 9.04 -9.65 4.63
N LEU A 170 10.06 -10.50 4.44
CA LEU A 170 11.41 -10.05 4.08
C LEU A 170 11.42 -9.35 2.71
N THR A 171 10.75 -9.92 1.70
CA THR A 171 10.64 -9.28 0.38
C THR A 171 9.85 -7.97 0.43
N ALA A 172 8.81 -7.89 1.28
CA ALA A 172 8.03 -6.68 1.50
C ALA A 172 8.87 -5.56 2.15
N LEU A 173 9.71 -5.89 3.14
CA LEU A 173 10.62 -4.95 3.78
C LEU A 173 11.63 -4.38 2.77
N ILE A 174 12.21 -5.22 1.91
CA ILE A 174 13.12 -4.77 0.86
C ILE A 174 12.37 -3.89 -0.15
N SER A 175 11.16 -4.29 -0.56
CA SER A 175 10.29 -3.51 -1.45
C SER A 175 9.96 -2.13 -0.86
N LEU A 176 9.72 -2.04 0.45
CA LEU A 176 9.47 -0.79 1.17
C LEU A 176 10.67 0.17 1.06
N CYS A 177 11.89 -0.32 1.27
CA CYS A 177 13.11 0.48 1.13
C CYS A 177 13.22 1.09 -0.29
N PHE A 178 13.00 0.28 -1.32
CA PHE A 178 13.04 0.78 -2.71
C PHE A 178 11.88 1.74 -3.04
N THR A 179 10.70 1.52 -2.44
CA THR A 179 9.55 2.42 -2.60
C THR A 179 9.83 3.80 -2.02
N LEU A 180 10.48 3.88 -0.85
CA LEU A 180 10.89 5.14 -0.24
C LEU A 180 11.93 5.89 -1.07
N CYS A 181 12.85 5.16 -1.73
CA CYS A 181 13.84 5.75 -2.63
C CYS A 181 13.30 6.09 -4.04
N SER A 182 12.08 5.66 -4.37
CA SER A 182 11.50 5.80 -5.71
C SER A 182 11.35 7.24 -6.23
N PRO A 183 11.07 8.27 -5.41
CA PRO A 183 11.03 9.65 -5.89
C PRO A 183 12.40 10.18 -6.32
N CYS A 184 13.48 9.64 -5.74
CA CYS A 184 14.86 10.06 -6.01
C CYS A 184 15.45 9.29 -7.21
N VAL A 185 15.17 7.99 -7.30
CA VAL A 185 15.76 7.09 -8.29
C VAL A 185 14.67 6.26 -8.97
N ARG A 186 14.43 6.53 -10.26
CA ARG A 186 13.36 5.91 -11.05
C ARG A 186 13.45 4.38 -11.13
N ILE A 187 14.68 3.85 -11.21
CA ILE A 187 14.93 2.40 -11.27
C ILE A 187 14.42 1.70 -10.01
N CYS A 188 14.49 2.37 -8.85
CA CYS A 188 13.97 1.83 -7.58
C CYS A 188 12.46 1.59 -7.63
N ALA A 189 11.69 2.40 -8.37
CA ALA A 189 10.25 2.19 -8.53
C ALA A 189 9.92 0.86 -9.24
N VAL A 190 10.70 0.53 -10.28
CA VAL A 190 10.52 -0.73 -11.03
C VAL A 190 10.92 -1.92 -10.17
N VAL A 191 12.08 -1.85 -9.50
CA VAL A 191 12.55 -2.91 -8.61
C VAL A 191 11.57 -3.14 -7.45
N ALA A 192 11.05 -2.05 -6.85
CA ALA A 192 10.04 -2.12 -5.79
C ALA A 192 8.79 -2.89 -6.24
N ASN A 193 8.27 -2.63 -7.45
CA ASN A 193 7.10 -3.35 -7.98
C ASN A 193 7.37 -4.82 -8.24
N VAL A 194 8.56 -5.19 -8.72
CA VAL A 194 8.93 -6.60 -8.91
C VAL A 194 8.96 -7.33 -7.56
N LEU A 195 9.58 -6.72 -6.54
CA LEU A 195 9.60 -7.28 -5.18
C LEU A 195 8.20 -7.33 -4.54
N SER A 196 7.36 -6.32 -4.79
CA SER A 196 5.96 -6.31 -4.36
C SER A 196 5.16 -7.42 -5.04
N LEU A 197 5.38 -7.69 -6.33
CA LEU A 197 4.74 -8.81 -7.03
C LEU A 197 5.14 -10.16 -6.44
N ILE A 198 6.43 -10.34 -6.12
CA ILE A 198 6.94 -11.55 -5.43
C ILE A 198 6.28 -11.68 -4.04
N THR A 199 6.14 -10.58 -3.31
CA THR A 199 5.47 -10.57 -2.00
C THR A 199 4.01 -11.01 -2.12
N VAL A 200 3.28 -10.47 -3.10
CA VAL A 200 1.87 -10.85 -3.36
C VAL A 200 1.76 -12.33 -3.74
N SER A 201 2.63 -12.81 -4.63
CA SER A 201 2.57 -14.22 -5.04
C SER A 201 2.86 -15.16 -3.88
N LEU A 202 3.86 -14.87 -3.05
CA LEU A 202 4.20 -15.67 -1.87
C LEU A 202 3.08 -15.68 -0.82
N THR A 203 2.48 -14.53 -0.52
CA THR A 203 1.36 -14.44 0.44
C THR A 203 0.12 -15.17 -0.06
N VAL A 204 -0.22 -15.03 -1.35
CA VAL A 204 -1.34 -15.77 -1.96
C VAL A 204 -1.08 -17.28 -1.95
N VAL A 205 0.11 -17.73 -2.34
CA VAL A 205 0.49 -19.16 -2.29
C VAL A 205 0.43 -19.69 -0.86
N ALA A 206 0.93 -18.95 0.12
CA ALA A 206 0.85 -19.33 1.54
C ALA A 206 -0.60 -19.55 1.98
N MET A 207 -1.49 -18.62 1.64
CA MET A 207 -2.92 -18.71 1.98
C MET A 207 -3.62 -19.86 1.28
N VAL A 208 -3.32 -20.10 0.00
CA VAL A 208 -3.91 -21.23 -0.76
C VAL A 208 -3.43 -22.56 -0.21
N VAL A 209 -2.12 -22.71 0.06
CA VAL A 209 -1.57 -23.93 0.67
C VAL A 209 -2.19 -24.19 2.03
N TYR A 210 -2.34 -23.15 2.86
CA TYR A 210 -3.01 -23.26 4.15
C TYR A 210 -4.48 -23.67 4.00
N PHE A 211 -5.21 -23.04 3.08
CA PHE A 211 -6.62 -23.31 2.84
C PHE A 211 -6.85 -24.76 2.39
N ILE A 212 -6.08 -25.25 1.41
CA ILE A 212 -6.22 -26.62 0.92
C ILE A 212 -5.89 -27.64 2.01
N ASN A 213 -4.83 -27.43 2.79
CA ASN A 213 -4.43 -28.38 3.82
C ASN A 213 -5.33 -28.35 5.07
N SER A 214 -5.85 -27.19 5.46
CA SER A 214 -6.81 -27.08 6.58
C SER A 214 -8.17 -27.70 6.24
N HIS A 215 -8.52 -27.82 4.96
CA HIS A 215 -9.75 -28.48 4.51
C HIS A 215 -9.67 -30.00 4.41
N LYS A 216 -8.48 -30.61 4.58
CA LYS A 216 -8.36 -32.07 4.60
C LYS A 216 -9.15 -32.64 5.77
N VAL A 217 -9.89 -33.73 5.53
CA VAL A 217 -10.78 -34.38 6.51
C VAL A 217 -10.03 -34.71 7.79
N GLU A 218 -8.81 -35.23 7.67
CA GLU A 218 -7.92 -35.58 8.78
C GLU A 218 -7.53 -34.39 9.67
N VAL A 219 -7.52 -33.18 9.09
CA VAL A 219 -7.15 -31.95 9.80
C VAL A 219 -8.39 -31.24 10.35
N ARG A 220 -9.51 -31.29 9.61
CA ARG A 220 -10.76 -30.63 9.99
C ARG A 220 -11.44 -31.27 11.20
N PHE A 221 -11.33 -32.58 11.36
CA PHE A 221 -12.03 -33.32 12.40
C PHE A 221 -11.07 -33.83 13.48
N VAL A 222 -11.28 -33.33 14.69
CA VAL A 222 -10.59 -33.79 15.88
C VAL A 222 -11.44 -34.85 16.57
N HIS A 223 -10.90 -36.04 16.78
CA HIS A 223 -11.58 -37.10 17.52
C HIS A 223 -11.35 -36.87 19.02
N GLY A 224 -12.44 -36.62 19.76
CA GLY A 224 -12.48 -36.70 21.22
C GLY A 224 -12.71 -38.15 21.69
N ILE A 225 -12.99 -38.32 22.99
CA ILE A 225 -13.22 -39.65 23.57
C ILE A 225 -14.54 -40.23 23.06
N THR A 226 -15.58 -39.39 22.94
CA THR A 226 -16.93 -39.84 22.57
C THR A 226 -17.49 -39.17 21.32
N ARG A 227 -16.93 -38.02 20.92
CA ARG A 227 -17.43 -37.20 19.82
C ARG A 227 -16.31 -36.70 18.93
N THR A 228 -16.62 -36.46 17.67
CA THR A 228 -15.76 -35.72 16.75
C THR A 228 -16.11 -34.23 16.79
N TYR A 229 -15.09 -33.40 16.99
CA TYR A 229 -15.19 -31.94 17.01
C TYR A 229 -14.70 -31.37 15.69
N GLU A 230 -15.45 -30.43 15.12
CA GLU A 230 -15.06 -29.74 13.91
C GLU A 230 -14.17 -28.53 14.25
N GLN A 231 -13.02 -28.43 13.59
CA GLN A 231 -12.16 -27.25 13.67
C GLN A 231 -12.71 -26.12 12.80
N SER A 232 -12.98 -24.99 13.43
CA SER A 232 -13.37 -23.74 12.76
C SER A 232 -12.16 -22.89 12.41
N ARG A 233 -12.28 -21.97 11.44
CA ARG A 233 -11.21 -21.02 11.10
C ARG A 233 -11.21 -19.88 12.12
N GLY A 234 -10.07 -19.59 12.70
CA GLY A 234 -9.92 -18.48 13.64
C GLY A 234 -9.63 -17.14 12.96
N TYR A 235 -9.44 -16.09 13.76
CA TYR A 235 -9.24 -14.73 13.26
C TYR A 235 -7.91 -14.55 12.52
N SER A 236 -6.86 -15.30 12.87
CA SER A 236 -5.52 -15.16 12.26
C SER A 236 -5.53 -15.53 10.78
N PHE A 237 -6.38 -16.48 10.38
CA PHE A 237 -6.62 -16.79 8.97
C PHE A 237 -7.16 -15.57 8.20
N TRP A 238 -8.13 -14.86 8.78
CA TRP A 238 -8.69 -13.64 8.19
C TRP A 238 -7.71 -12.49 8.16
N LEU A 239 -6.83 -12.38 9.17
CA LEU A 239 -5.71 -11.44 9.13
C LEU A 239 -4.76 -11.79 7.98
N GLY A 240 -4.46 -13.07 7.74
CA GLY A 240 -3.67 -13.52 6.61
C GLY A 240 -4.28 -13.14 5.25
N ILE A 241 -5.59 -13.32 5.05
CA ILE A 241 -6.31 -12.85 3.86
C ILE A 241 -6.20 -11.33 3.72
N THR A 242 -6.42 -10.60 4.82
CA THR A 242 -6.39 -9.13 4.83
C THR A 242 -5.00 -8.61 4.48
N ALA A 243 -3.94 -9.25 4.98
CA ALA A 243 -2.57 -8.94 4.61
C ALA A 243 -2.30 -9.17 3.12
N ALA A 244 -2.72 -10.32 2.56
CA ALA A 244 -2.56 -10.61 1.14
C ALA A 244 -3.28 -9.58 0.26
N LEU A 245 -4.50 -9.18 0.64
CA LEU A 245 -5.25 -8.13 -0.05
C LEU A 245 -4.56 -6.77 0.06
N ALA A 246 -4.06 -6.40 1.24
CA ALA A 246 -3.32 -5.15 1.43
C ALA A 246 -2.07 -5.10 0.54
N HIS A 247 -1.31 -6.19 0.47
CA HIS A 247 -0.16 -6.30 -0.44
C HIS A 247 -0.56 -6.21 -1.92
N LEU A 248 -1.69 -6.80 -2.31
CA LEU A 248 -2.21 -6.72 -3.68
C LEU A 248 -2.59 -5.27 -4.06
N VAL A 249 -3.32 -4.58 -3.19
CA VAL A 249 -3.71 -3.18 -3.43
C VAL A 249 -2.48 -2.27 -3.45
N ALA A 250 -1.51 -2.50 -2.54
CA ALA A 250 -0.24 -1.80 -2.56
C ALA A 250 0.51 -2.00 -3.89
N PHE A 251 0.56 -3.23 -4.41
CA PHE A 251 1.18 -3.51 -5.70
C PHE A 251 0.51 -2.74 -6.85
N ILE A 252 -0.83 -2.72 -6.91
CA ILE A 252 -1.57 -1.98 -7.95
C ILE A 252 -1.24 -0.49 -7.87
N PHE A 253 -1.24 0.11 -6.68
CA PHE A 253 -0.88 1.52 -6.51
C PHE A 253 0.61 1.79 -6.77
N GLY A 254 1.51 0.84 -6.49
CA GLY A 254 2.92 0.93 -6.84
C GLY A 254 3.15 0.96 -8.35
N VAL A 255 2.41 0.16 -9.12
CA VAL A 255 2.44 0.18 -10.59
C VAL A 255 1.96 1.53 -11.12
N ILE A 256 0.83 2.04 -10.63
CA ILE A 256 0.31 3.37 -11.02
C ILE A 256 1.31 4.47 -10.65
N SER A 257 1.87 4.43 -9.44
CA SER A 257 2.90 5.38 -8.98
C SER A 257 4.11 5.40 -9.92
N THR A 258 4.55 4.22 -10.36
CA THR A 258 5.68 4.07 -11.28
C THR A 258 5.37 4.68 -12.64
N ILE A 259 4.18 4.42 -13.19
CA ILE A 259 3.74 5.06 -14.44
C ILE A 259 3.77 6.58 -14.30
N LEU A 260 3.25 7.15 -13.21
CA LEU A 260 3.27 8.59 -12.96
C LEU A 260 4.69 9.16 -12.81
N ILE A 261 5.62 8.41 -12.18
CA ILE A 261 7.04 8.78 -12.11
C ILE A 261 7.64 8.94 -13.51
N PHE A 262 7.38 7.98 -14.41
CA PHE A 262 7.85 8.04 -15.79
C PHE A 262 7.16 9.13 -16.62
N LEU A 263 5.86 9.37 -16.41
CA LEU A 263 5.13 10.44 -17.09
C LEU A 263 5.63 11.83 -16.68
N HIS A 264 5.89 12.05 -15.39
CA HIS A 264 6.45 13.30 -14.88
C HIS A 264 7.82 13.60 -15.53
N ASP A 265 8.69 12.59 -15.61
CA ASP A 265 10.01 12.73 -16.22
C ASP A 265 9.94 13.10 -17.71
N ARG A 266 9.04 12.44 -18.47
CA ARG A 266 8.81 12.77 -19.88
C ARG A 266 8.36 14.22 -20.08
N GLN A 267 7.50 14.74 -19.20
CA GLN A 267 7.06 16.14 -19.26
C GLN A 267 8.20 17.11 -18.96
N GLN A 268 9.09 16.78 -18.03
CA GLN A 268 10.25 17.61 -17.72
C GLN A 268 11.19 17.73 -18.93
N HIS A 269 11.40 16.65 -19.68
CA HIS A 269 12.20 16.67 -20.91
C HIS A 269 11.56 17.40 -22.10
N ARG A 270 10.22 17.53 -22.13
CA ARG A 270 9.51 18.29 -23.20
C ARG A 270 9.50 19.80 -23.02
N SER A 271 9.93 20.32 -21.86
CA SER A 271 10.02 21.78 -21.67
C SER A 271 10.97 22.38 -22.72
N PRO A 272 10.52 23.30 -23.60
CA PRO A 272 11.39 23.92 -24.56
C PRO A 272 12.46 24.71 -23.80
N LYS A 273 13.73 24.34 -23.99
CA LYS A 273 14.86 25.15 -23.54
C LYS A 273 14.72 26.51 -24.23
N MET A 274 14.21 27.52 -23.53
CA MET A 274 14.24 28.90 -23.98
C MET A 274 15.72 29.28 -24.11
N TRP A 275 16.22 29.27 -25.34
CA TRP A 275 17.55 29.77 -25.63
C TRP A 275 17.55 31.26 -25.30
N TYR A 276 18.22 31.62 -24.21
CA TYR A 276 18.52 33.02 -23.92
C TYR A 276 19.41 33.52 -25.06
N LYS A 277 18.83 34.26 -26.01
CA LYS A 277 19.60 35.00 -27.01
C LYS A 277 20.43 36.03 -26.25
N HIS A 278 21.70 35.74 -26.08
CA HIS A 278 22.67 36.72 -25.65
C HIS A 278 22.77 37.74 -26.80
N ASN A 279 22.09 38.88 -26.67
CA ASN A 279 22.28 39.99 -27.58
C ASN A 279 23.68 40.55 -27.33
N THR A 280 24.65 40.11 -28.13
CA THR A 280 25.89 40.85 -28.33
C THR A 280 25.57 42.02 -29.24
N SER A 281 25.24 43.17 -28.64
CA SER A 281 25.33 44.46 -29.31
C SER A 281 26.81 44.78 -29.49
N VAL A 282 27.28 44.72 -30.73
CA VAL A 282 28.53 45.35 -31.19
C VAL A 282 28.22 46.78 -31.58
#